data_AF-A0A2J4YIP3-F1
#
_entry.id   AF-A0A2J4YIP3-F1
#
_cell.length_a   1.000
_cell.length_b   1.000
_cell.length_c   1.000
_cell.angle_alpha   90.00
_cell.angle_beta   90.00
_cell.angle_gamma   90.00
#
_symmetry.space_group_name_H-M   'P 1'
#
loop_
_entity.id
_entity.type
_entity.pdbx_description
1 polymer ?
#
loop_
_entity_poly.entity_id
_entity_poly.type
_entity_poly.pdbx_seq_one_letter_code
_entity_poly.pdbx_strand_id
1 'polypeptide(L)'
;VVVAVGIIGNLAGFAWLDPVAALAVGALVTRMGYTFSYDALHDLMDRSVDSDSEQEIITTILATPGVVALHDLKTRRAGDGILVDVHIEVPGDLSVAEGHDIALLARARVLNSQNVLHMMIHIDPCRADSDAIIA
;
A
#
# COMPACT_ATOMS: atom_id res chain seq x y z
N VAL A 1 3.80 2.42 35.80
CA VAL A 1 4.90 1.95 36.67
C VAL A 1 5.94 3.04 36.92
N VAL A 2 6.52 3.64 35.88
CA VAL A 2 7.57 4.69 36.01
C VAL A 2 7.13 5.91 36.84
N VAL A 3 5.91 6.43 36.60
CA VAL A 3 5.35 7.57 37.36
C VAL A 3 5.11 7.22 38.82
N ALA A 4 4.63 6.01 39.12
CA ALA A 4 4.38 5.56 40.49
C ALA A 4 5.68 5.45 41.32
N VAL A 5 6.77 4.99 40.70
CA VAL A 5 8.11 4.96 41.31
C VAL A 5 8.64 6.38 41.55
N GLY A 6 8.40 7.32 40.63
CA GLY A 6 8.75 8.73 40.79
C GLY A 6 8.05 9.40 41.98
N ILE A 7 6.73 9.19 42.11
CA ILE A 7 5.92 9.75 43.21
C ILE A 7 6.32 9.16 44.58
N ILE A 8 6.53 7.85 44.64
CA ILE A 8 6.97 7.17 45.89
C ILE A 8 8.39 7.62 46.29
N GLY A 9 9.29 7.80 45.31
CA GLY A 9 10.65 8.32 45.55
C GLY A 9 10.68 9.78 46.02
N ASN A 10 9.77 10.61 45.51
CA ASN A 10 9.59 11.99 45.97
C ASN A 10 9.09 12.04 47.42
N LEU A 11 8.09 11.22 47.78
CA LEU A 11 7.60 11.08 49.16
C LEU A 11 8.67 10.54 50.13
N ALA A 12 9.66 9.79 49.64
CA ALA A 12 10.80 9.30 50.42
C ALA A 12 11.93 10.34 50.63
N GLY A 13 11.74 11.59 50.16
CA GLY A 13 12.66 12.71 50.40
C GLY A 13 13.54 13.11 49.21
N PHE A 14 13.44 12.44 48.06
CA PHE A 14 14.18 12.78 46.84
C PHE A 14 13.29 13.54 45.86
N ALA A 15 13.07 14.83 46.13
CA ALA A 15 12.14 15.68 45.39
C ALA A 15 12.45 15.83 43.88
N TRP A 16 13.68 15.53 43.47
CA TRP A 16 14.11 15.64 42.07
C TRP A 16 13.75 14.41 41.22
N LEU A 17 13.32 13.30 41.84
CA LEU A 17 12.95 12.09 41.11
C LEU A 17 11.65 12.26 40.31
N ASP A 18 10.71 13.08 40.79
CA ASP A 18 9.43 13.31 40.12
C ASP A 18 9.59 14.10 38.80
N PRO A 19 10.33 15.23 38.74
CA PRO A 19 10.65 15.90 37.48
C PRO A 19 11.42 15.02 36.48
N VAL A 20 12.36 14.19 36.95
CA VAL A 20 13.14 13.28 36.09
C VAL A 20 12.26 12.17 35.52
N ALA A 21 11.39 11.59 36.35
CA ALA A 21 10.40 10.60 35.89
C ALA A 21 9.43 11.21 34.88
N ALA A 22 8.97 12.45 35.12
CA ALA A 22 8.12 13.19 34.19
C ALA A 22 8.81 13.45 32.84
N LEU A 23 10.09 13.85 32.83
CA LEU A 23 10.87 14.01 31.61
C LEU A 23 11.05 12.70 30.85
N ALA A 24 11.34 11.59 31.56
CA ALA A 24 11.50 10.29 30.93
C ALA A 24 10.20 9.80 30.26
N VAL A 25 9.07 9.96 30.96
CA VAL A 25 7.74 9.61 30.41
C VAL A 25 7.38 10.55 29.26
N GLY A 26 7.63 11.84 29.40
CA GLY A 26 7.44 12.82 28.33
C GLY A 26 8.20 12.44 27.05
N ALA A 27 9.49 12.10 27.18
CA ALA A 27 10.30 11.65 26.07
C ALA A 27 9.76 10.37 25.41
N LEU A 28 9.27 9.40 26.20
CA LEU A 28 8.68 8.17 25.68
C LEU A 28 7.39 8.46 24.89
N VAL A 29 6.49 9.28 25.44
CA VAL A 29 5.24 9.67 24.80
C VAL A 29 5.50 10.48 23.53
N THR A 30 6.44 11.43 23.58
CA THR A 30 6.83 12.22 22.40
C THR A 30 7.41 11.33 21.31
N ARG A 31 8.27 10.36 21.65
CA ARG A 31 8.82 9.42 20.66
C ARG A 31 7.71 8.58 20.03
N MET A 32 6.81 8.04 20.84
CA MET A 32 5.71 7.20 20.37
C MET A 32 4.73 7.99 19.49
N GLY A 33 4.40 9.23 19.91
CA GLY A 33 3.59 10.15 19.13
C GLY A 33 4.24 10.54 17.82
N TYR A 34 5.55 10.82 17.82
CA TYR A 34 6.28 11.16 16.59
C TYR A 34 6.26 10.01 15.58
N THR A 35 6.56 8.77 16.00
CA THR A 35 6.48 7.60 15.12
C THR A 35 5.05 7.39 14.61
N PHE A 36 4.05 7.43 15.48
CA PHE A 36 2.65 7.27 15.08
C PHE A 36 2.18 8.36 14.10
N SER A 37 2.51 9.63 14.35
CA SER A 37 2.18 10.72 13.44
C SER A 37 2.93 10.61 12.13
N TYR A 38 4.20 10.21 12.15
CA TYR A 38 4.97 9.99 10.93
C TYR A 38 4.34 8.88 10.09
N ASP A 39 4.02 7.73 10.68
CA ASP A 39 3.39 6.60 10.01
C ASP A 39 2.01 6.98 9.47
N ALA A 40 1.16 7.64 10.27
CA ALA A 40 -0.16 8.09 9.82
C ALA A 40 -0.10 9.13 8.68
N LEU A 41 0.87 10.05 8.72
CA LEU A 41 1.11 10.98 7.62
C LEU A 41 1.63 10.25 6.38
N HIS A 42 2.46 9.22 6.55
CA HIS A 42 2.95 8.39 5.43
C HIS A 42 1.84 7.57 4.79
N ASP A 43 0.94 6.99 5.59
CA ASP A 43 -0.25 6.31 5.08
C ASP A 43 -1.18 7.26 4.33
N LEU A 44 -1.30 8.52 4.80
CA LEU A 44 -2.10 9.54 4.11
C LEU A 44 -1.47 10.01 2.78
N MET A 45 -0.15 9.91 2.64
CA MET A 45 0.57 10.29 1.42
C MET A 45 0.46 9.26 0.28
N ASP A 46 -0.44 8.27 0.37
CA ASP A 46 -0.67 7.24 -0.66
C ASP A 46 0.65 6.52 -1.02
N ARG A 47 1.30 5.88 -0.03
CA ARG A 47 2.48 5.06 -0.31
C ARG A 47 2.12 3.95 -1.31
N SER A 48 2.95 3.80 -2.35
CA SER A 48 2.89 2.63 -3.22
C SER A 48 3.09 1.37 -2.39
N VAL A 49 2.46 0.28 -2.82
CA VAL A 49 2.56 -0.99 -2.10
C VAL A 49 4.02 -1.48 -2.13
N ASP A 50 4.40 -2.31 -1.16
CA ASP A 50 5.70 -3.00 -1.18
C ASP A 50 5.94 -3.64 -2.56
N SER A 51 7.17 -3.51 -3.05
CA SER A 51 7.58 -3.95 -4.40
C SER A 51 7.28 -5.43 -4.67
N ASP A 52 7.26 -6.24 -3.62
CA ASP A 52 6.99 -7.67 -3.71
C ASP A 52 5.52 -7.91 -4.06
N SER A 53 4.59 -7.19 -3.42
CA SER A 53 3.16 -7.28 -3.75
C SER A 53 2.87 -6.74 -5.14
N GLU A 54 3.55 -5.67 -5.57
CA GLU A 54 3.43 -5.16 -6.95
C GLU A 54 3.84 -6.22 -7.97
N GLN A 55 4.97 -6.89 -7.77
CA GLN A 55 5.44 -7.97 -8.66
C GLN A 55 4.47 -9.16 -8.71
N GLU A 56 3.88 -9.54 -7.59
CA GLU A 56 2.87 -10.59 -7.56
C GLU A 56 1.58 -10.17 -8.31
N ILE A 57 1.16 -8.91 -8.20
CA ILE A 57 0.01 -8.37 -8.96
C ILE A 57 0.32 -8.44 -10.47
N ILE A 58 1.49 -7.97 -10.88
CA ILE A 58 1.97 -8.02 -12.27
C ILE A 58 1.95 -9.45 -12.78
N THR A 59 2.51 -10.39 -12.01
CA THR A 59 2.59 -11.81 -12.40
C THR A 59 1.20 -12.41 -12.56
N THR A 60 0.26 -12.07 -11.68
CA THR A 60 -1.13 -12.56 -11.74
C THR A 60 -1.88 -12.02 -12.95
N ILE A 61 -1.66 -10.74 -13.29
CA ILE A 61 -2.26 -10.11 -14.48
C ILE A 61 -1.68 -10.72 -15.75
N LEU A 62 -0.36 -10.85 -15.87
CA LEU A 62 0.30 -11.43 -17.05
C LEU A 62 -0.01 -12.93 -17.22
N ALA A 63 -0.28 -13.66 -16.14
CA ALA A 63 -0.75 -15.04 -16.21
C ALA A 63 -2.20 -15.16 -16.72
N THR A 64 -2.90 -14.04 -16.96
CA THR A 64 -4.29 -14.06 -17.42
C THR A 64 -4.39 -14.22 -18.94
N PRO A 65 -5.11 -15.25 -19.43
CA PRO A 65 -5.32 -15.46 -20.87
C PRO A 65 -5.95 -14.22 -21.51
N GLY A 66 -5.38 -13.78 -22.62
CA GLY A 66 -5.87 -12.62 -23.38
C GLY A 66 -5.18 -11.30 -23.04
N VAL A 67 -4.37 -11.25 -21.97
CA VAL A 67 -3.49 -10.10 -21.69
C VAL A 67 -2.19 -10.27 -22.47
N VAL A 68 -1.84 -9.27 -23.29
CA VAL A 68 -0.60 -9.24 -24.09
C VAL A 68 0.51 -8.55 -23.32
N ALA A 69 0.19 -7.40 -22.72
CA ALA A 69 1.10 -6.60 -21.92
C ALA A 69 0.30 -5.82 -20.86
N LEU A 70 1.02 -5.20 -19.92
CA LEU A 70 0.46 -4.21 -19.01
C LEU A 70 1.43 -3.05 -18.87
N HIS A 71 0.89 -1.85 -18.68
CA HIS A 71 1.67 -0.65 -18.42
C HIS A 71 0.95 0.24 -17.39
N ASP A 72 1.63 1.29 -16.92
CA ASP A 72 1.11 2.27 -15.95
C ASP A 72 0.39 1.65 -14.74
N LEU A 73 1.05 0.68 -14.06
CA LEU A 73 0.56 0.11 -12.82
C LEU A 73 0.68 1.16 -11.70
N LYS A 74 -0.46 1.59 -11.17
CA LYS A 74 -0.53 2.45 -9.99
C LYS A 74 -1.15 1.68 -8.84
N THR A 75 -0.36 1.46 -7.79
CA THR A 75 -0.86 0.88 -6.55
C THR A 75 -0.88 1.94 -5.45
N ARG A 76 -1.91 1.92 -4.63
CA ARG A 76 -2.02 2.78 -3.45
C ARG A 76 -2.59 1.97 -2.29
N ARG A 77 -1.99 2.13 -1.11
CA ARG A 77 -2.47 1.46 0.11
C ARG A 77 -3.62 2.28 0.72
N ALA A 78 -4.73 1.63 1.03
CA ALA A 78 -5.87 2.23 1.71
C ALA A 78 -6.29 1.37 2.91
N GLY A 79 -5.85 1.78 4.10
CA GLY A 79 -6.03 1.00 5.31
C GLY A 79 -5.31 -0.35 5.22
N ASP A 80 -6.03 -1.44 5.45
CA ASP A 80 -5.50 -2.80 5.41
C ASP A 80 -5.46 -3.41 3.99
N GLY A 81 -5.96 -2.69 2.99
CA GLY A 81 -6.07 -3.22 1.63
C GLY A 81 -5.46 -2.34 0.57
N ILE A 82 -5.43 -2.87 -0.64
CA ILE A 82 -4.74 -2.27 -1.77
C ILE A 82 -5.75 -1.82 -2.82
N LEU A 83 -5.55 -0.61 -3.35
CA LEU A 83 -6.24 -0.10 -4.52
C LEU A 83 -5.27 -0.16 -5.71
N VAL A 84 -5.73 -0.71 -6.82
CA VAL A 84 -4.92 -0.89 -8.03
C VAL A 84 -5.61 -0.23 -9.22
N ASP A 85 -4.86 0.54 -9.98
CA ASP A 85 -5.22 0.99 -11.33
C ASP A 85 -4.15 0.47 -12.29
N VAL A 86 -4.58 -0.15 -13.39
CA VAL A 86 -3.67 -0.77 -14.36
C VAL A 86 -4.22 -0.64 -15.76
N HIS A 87 -3.32 -0.39 -16.70
CA HIS A 87 -3.61 -0.48 -18.13
C HIS A 87 -3.16 -1.84 -18.64
N ILE A 88 -4.09 -2.58 -19.24
CA ILE A 88 -3.79 -3.87 -19.88
C ILE A 88 -3.95 -3.73 -21.38
N GLU A 89 -3.04 -4.36 -22.11
CA GLU A 89 -3.07 -4.44 -23.56
C GLU A 89 -3.70 -5.76 -23.99
N VAL A 90 -4.71 -5.68 -24.84
CA VAL A 90 -5.40 -6.84 -25.42
C VAL A 90 -5.29 -6.82 -26.96
N PRO A 91 -5.43 -7.97 -27.64
CA PRO A 91 -5.43 -8.00 -29.10
C PRO A 91 -6.49 -7.06 -29.70
N GLY A 92 -6.08 -6.20 -30.64
CA GLY A 92 -6.93 -5.15 -31.21
C GLY A 92 -8.02 -5.66 -32.18
N ASP A 93 -8.04 -6.95 -32.48
CA ASP A 93 -9.06 -7.65 -33.26
C ASP A 93 -10.23 -8.15 -32.41
N LEU A 94 -10.13 -8.07 -31.07
CA LEU A 94 -11.20 -8.43 -30.16
C LEU A 94 -12.32 -7.39 -30.13
N SER A 95 -13.54 -7.86 -29.89
CA SER A 95 -14.67 -7.00 -29.59
C SER A 95 -14.54 -6.36 -28.20
N VAL A 96 -15.22 -5.24 -27.99
CA VAL A 96 -15.28 -4.56 -26.68
C VAL A 96 -15.83 -5.50 -25.58
N ALA A 97 -16.74 -6.41 -25.92
CA ALA A 97 -17.29 -7.39 -24.99
C ALA A 97 -16.22 -8.42 -24.56
N GLU A 98 -15.44 -8.94 -25.50
CA GLU A 98 -14.35 -9.89 -25.20
C GLU A 98 -13.25 -9.22 -24.37
N GLY A 99 -12.90 -7.97 -24.68
CA GLY A 99 -11.98 -7.19 -23.85
C GLY A 99 -12.51 -6.99 -22.43
N HIS A 100 -13.80 -6.68 -22.27
CA HIS A 100 -14.43 -6.55 -20.96
C HIS A 100 -14.39 -7.85 -20.16
N ASP A 101 -14.64 -8.99 -20.80
CA ASP A 101 -14.59 -10.30 -20.15
C ASP A 101 -13.16 -10.66 -19.68
N ILE A 102 -12.13 -10.35 -20.47
CA ILE A 102 -10.73 -10.51 -20.08
C ILE A 102 -10.41 -9.63 -18.85
N ALA A 103 -10.84 -8.37 -18.87
CA ALA A 103 -10.64 -7.46 -17.73
C ALA A 103 -11.35 -7.96 -16.46
N LEU A 104 -12.60 -8.44 -16.57
CA LEU A 104 -13.31 -9.05 -15.43
C LEU A 104 -12.57 -10.27 -14.87
N LEU A 105 -12.01 -11.10 -15.75
CA LEU A 105 -11.25 -12.29 -15.35
C LEU A 105 -9.94 -11.91 -14.63
N ALA A 106 -9.18 -10.96 -15.18
CA ALA A 106 -7.96 -10.44 -14.56
C ALA A 106 -8.26 -9.84 -13.18
N ARG A 107 -9.30 -9.00 -13.10
CA ARG A 107 -9.78 -8.41 -11.84
C ARG A 107 -10.13 -9.47 -10.81
N ALA A 108 -10.91 -10.48 -11.19
CA ALA A 108 -11.32 -11.55 -10.29
C ALA A 108 -10.13 -12.37 -9.77
N ARG A 109 -9.10 -12.60 -10.59
CA ARG A 109 -7.89 -13.30 -10.16
C ARG A 109 -7.10 -12.51 -9.14
N VAL A 110 -6.88 -11.23 -9.41
CA VAL A 110 -6.09 -10.38 -8.50
C VAL A 110 -6.80 -10.23 -7.15
N LEU A 111 -8.12 -9.99 -7.15
CA LEU A 111 -8.94 -9.92 -5.94
C LEU A 111 -8.95 -11.21 -5.11
N ASN A 112 -8.80 -12.38 -5.75
CA ASN A 112 -8.73 -13.66 -5.04
C ASN A 112 -7.33 -14.03 -4.56
N SER A 113 -6.29 -13.52 -5.23
CA SER A 113 -4.88 -13.83 -4.89
C SER A 113 -4.31 -12.95 -3.79
N GLN A 114 -4.84 -11.74 -3.60
CA GLN A 114 -4.27 -10.73 -2.70
C GLN A 114 -5.35 -9.92 -1.98
N ASN A 115 -4.96 -9.20 -0.91
CA ASN A 115 -5.83 -8.31 -0.16
C ASN A 115 -6.11 -6.98 -0.90
N VAL A 116 -6.50 -7.07 -2.17
CA VAL A 116 -6.89 -5.94 -3.01
C VAL A 116 -8.35 -5.60 -2.73
N LEU A 117 -8.63 -4.35 -2.33
CA LEU A 117 -9.98 -3.88 -2.06
C LEU A 117 -10.73 -3.56 -3.35
N HIS A 118 -10.03 -2.95 -4.31
CA HIS A 118 -10.61 -2.57 -5.57
C HIS A 118 -9.53 -2.42 -6.65
N MET A 119 -9.86 -2.89 -7.84
CA MET A 119 -9.01 -2.81 -9.03
C MET A 119 -9.80 -2.19 -10.17
N MET A 120 -9.24 -1.14 -10.76
CA MET A 120 -9.69 -0.54 -12.01
C MET A 120 -8.76 -0.99 -13.14
N ILE A 121 -9.35 -1.34 -14.28
CA ILE A 121 -8.61 -1.84 -15.44
C ILE A 121 -9.02 -1.00 -16.63
N HIS A 122 -8.04 -0.33 -17.23
CA HIS A 122 -8.17 0.29 -18.53
C HIS A 122 -7.71 -0.70 -19.60
N ILE A 123 -8.53 -0.88 -20.63
CA ILE A 123 -8.23 -1.79 -21.74
C ILE A 123 -7.74 -0.94 -22.89
N ASP A 124 -6.49 -1.14 -23.28
CA ASP A 124 -5.89 -0.53 -24.45
C ASP A 124 -5.68 -1.60 -25.54
N PRO A 125 -5.94 -1.28 -26.82
CA PRO A 125 -5.59 -2.20 -27.90
C PRO A 125 -4.07 -2.26 -28.04
N CYS A 126 -3.52 -3.47 -28.06
CA CYS A 126 -2.11 -3.68 -28.36
C CYS A 126 -1.86 -3.21 -29.80
N ARG A 127 -1.20 -2.06 -29.95
CA ARG A 127 -0.79 -1.56 -31.26
C ARG A 127 0.65 -2.00 -31.52
N ALA A 128 0.93 -2.45 -32.74
CA ALA A 128 2.24 -2.93 -33.17
C ALA A 128 3.37 -1.88 -33.16
N ASP A 129 3.10 -0.65 -32.72
CA ASP A 129 4.03 0.48 -32.63
C ASP A 129 4.48 0.83 -31.20
N SER A 130 4.09 0.05 -30.17
CA SER A 130 4.45 0.30 -28.76
C SER A 130 5.77 -0.37 -28.31
N ASP A 131 6.80 -0.34 -29.15
CA ASP A 131 8.18 -0.75 -28.80
C ASP A 131 8.96 0.34 -28.03
N ALA A 132 8.28 1.36 -27.46
CA ALA A 132 8.93 2.59 -27.04
C ALA A 132 8.94 2.93 -25.54
N ILE A 133 8.40 2.10 -24.63
CA ILE A 133 8.42 2.44 -23.18
C ILE A 133 8.81 1.25 -22.30
N ILE A 134 9.90 0.57 -22.66
CA ILE A 134 10.75 -0.12 -21.68
C ILE A 134 12.18 0.40 -21.89
N ALA A 135 12.47 1.54 -21.28
CA ALA A 135 13.81 2.03 -20.97
C ALA A 135 13.79 2.74 -19.62
#